data_AF-N9NJI1-F1
#
_entry.id   AF-N9NJI1-F1
#
_cell.length_a   1.000
_cell.length_b   1.000
_cell.length_c   1.000
_cell.angle_alpha   90.00
_cell.angle_beta   90.00
_cell.angle_gamma   90.00
#
_symmetry.space_group_name_H-M   'P 1'
#
loop_
_entity.id
_entity.type
_entity.pdbx_description
1 polymer ?
#
loop_
_entity_poly.entity_id
_entity_poly.type
_entity_poly.pdbx_seq_one_letter_code
_entity_poly.pdbx_strand_id
1 'polypeptide(L)'
;MWIEEKTMNELQFSDCVRACMSCSLACANCASACLKEEDLEMMRECIQRCLDCADICQLCARTEQKQSPFMHEMCELCAKACDYCAEECGHHQDDHCQQCAEACRRCAEECRKMAA
;
A
#
# COMPACT_ATOMS: atom_id res chain seq x y z
N MET A 1 25.95 30.76 -23.49
CA MET A 1 25.76 29.36 -23.87
C MET A 1 25.54 28.61 -22.56
N TRP A 2 24.30 28.63 -22.06
CA TRP A 2 23.98 28.23 -20.69
C TRP A 2 23.54 26.77 -20.68
N ILE A 3 24.26 26.00 -19.86
CA ILE A 3 23.85 24.84 -19.06
C ILE A 3 23.60 23.54 -19.84
N GLU A 4 24.53 22.60 -19.64
CA GLU A 4 24.31 21.16 -19.78
C GLU A 4 23.12 20.75 -18.90
N GLU A 5 21.98 20.51 -19.53
CA GLU A 5 20.88 19.73 -18.97
C GLU A 5 21.36 18.29 -18.77
N LYS A 6 22.04 18.05 -17.64
CA LYS A 6 22.20 16.70 -17.10
C LYS A 6 20.80 16.13 -16.93
N THR A 7 20.51 15.14 -17.75
CA THR A 7 19.30 14.34 -17.76
C THR A 7 18.99 13.92 -16.31
N MET A 8 17.89 14.42 -15.78
CA MET A 8 17.33 13.95 -14.52
C MET A 8 16.96 12.48 -14.75
N ASN A 9 17.75 11.56 -14.20
CA ASN A 9 17.51 10.14 -14.34
C ASN A 9 16.16 9.83 -13.68
N GLU A 10 15.13 9.51 -14.47
CA GLU A 10 13.83 9.12 -13.94
C GLU A 10 14.01 7.86 -13.09
N LEU A 11 13.57 7.91 -11.83
CA LEU A 11 13.55 6.74 -10.96
C LEU A 11 12.53 5.75 -11.53
N GLN A 12 13.03 4.66 -12.13
CA GLN A 12 12.18 3.55 -12.59
C GLN A 12 11.88 2.63 -11.40
N PHE A 13 10.62 2.57 -11.00
CA PHE A 13 10.13 1.68 -9.95
C PHE A 13 9.45 0.44 -10.54
N SER A 14 9.67 -0.72 -9.91
CA SER A 14 8.93 -1.95 -10.22
C SER A 14 7.42 -1.77 -10.07
N ASP A 15 6.63 -2.66 -10.68
CA ASP A 15 5.19 -2.69 -10.45
C ASP A 15 4.85 -2.94 -8.97
N CYS A 16 5.65 -3.76 -8.27
CA CYS A 16 5.52 -3.99 -6.82
C CYS A 16 5.72 -2.71 -6.02
N VAL A 17 6.79 -1.95 -6.25
CA VAL A 17 7.03 -0.67 -5.55
C VAL A 17 5.91 0.32 -5.83
N ARG A 18 5.45 0.42 -7.08
CA ARG A 18 4.34 1.31 -7.45
C ARG A 18 3.04 0.91 -6.75
N ALA A 19 2.74 -0.38 -6.70
CA ALA A 19 1.55 -0.90 -6.02
C ALA A 19 1.63 -0.68 -4.50
N CYS A 20 2.76 -0.98 -3.86
CA CYS A 20 2.98 -0.75 -2.42
C CYS A 20 2.83 0.72 -2.04
N MET A 21 3.46 1.63 -2.79
CA MET A 21 3.36 3.07 -2.49
C MET A 21 1.94 3.60 -2.70
N SER A 22 1.26 3.17 -3.77
CA SER A 22 -0.14 3.52 -4.02
C SER A 22 -1.06 2.98 -2.92
N CYS A 23 -0.88 1.72 -2.52
CA CYS A 23 -1.65 1.09 -1.46
C CYS A 23 -1.43 1.79 -0.12
N SER A 24 -0.18 2.12 0.22
CA SER A 24 0.11 2.85 1.45
C SER A 24 -0.65 4.18 1.54
N LEU A 25 -0.66 4.96 0.46
CA LEU A 25 -1.37 6.23 0.43
C LEU A 25 -2.89 6.03 0.49
N ALA A 26 -3.42 5.02 -0.20
CA ALA A 26 -4.85 4.68 -0.15
C ALA A 26 -5.28 4.29 1.26
N CYS A 27 -4.52 3.42 1.94
CA CYS A 27 -4.81 3.02 3.32
C CYS A 27 -4.71 4.19 4.30
N ALA A 28 -3.68 5.03 4.20
CA ALA A 28 -3.56 6.21 5.06
C ALA A 28 -4.74 7.19 4.84
N ASN A 29 -5.17 7.38 3.59
CA ASN A 29 -6.33 8.19 3.26
C ASN A 29 -7.63 7.59 3.80
N CYS A 30 -7.83 6.28 3.63
CA CYS A 30 -9.00 5.56 4.13
C CYS A 30 -9.08 5.65 5.66
N ALA A 31 -7.99 5.40 6.38
CA ALA A 31 -7.94 5.59 7.83
C ALA A 31 -8.33 7.02 8.26
N SER A 32 -7.84 8.04 7.54
CA SER A 32 -8.20 9.44 7.82
C SER A 32 -9.66 9.78 7.50
N ALA A 33 -10.23 9.17 6.46
CA ALA A 33 -11.63 9.32 6.08
C ALA A 33 -12.56 8.62 7.08
N CYS A 34 -12.26 7.36 7.43
CA CYS A 34 -12.95 6.58 8.46
C CYS A 34 -13.06 7.31 9.81
N LEU A 35 -12.05 8.10 10.20
CA LEU A 35 -12.07 8.91 11.43
C LEU A 35 -13.12 10.03 11.41
N LYS A 36 -13.71 10.34 10.26
CA LYS A 36 -14.70 11.41 10.06
C LYS A 36 -16.11 10.86 9.82
N GLU A 37 -16.27 9.55 9.75
CA GLU A 37 -17.57 8.90 9.59
C GLU A 37 -18.41 9.03 10.86
N GLU A 38 -19.74 9.00 10.70
CA GLU A 38 -20.67 9.15 11.83
C GLU A 38 -20.58 7.98 12.82
N ASP A 39 -20.46 6.75 12.31
CA ASP A 39 -20.29 5.54 13.12
C ASP A 39 -18.82 5.13 13.23
N LEU A 40 -18.09 5.87 14.08
CA LEU A 40 -16.67 5.61 14.32
C LEU A 40 -16.41 4.21 14.93
N GLU A 41 -17.37 3.66 15.68
CA GLU A 41 -17.20 2.35 16.31
C GLU A 41 -17.14 1.24 15.26
N MET A 42 -18.00 1.32 14.24
CA MET A 42 -17.95 0.43 13.06
C MET A 42 -16.62 0.54 12.29
N MET A 43 -16.00 1.72 12.30
CA MET A 43 -14.80 2.00 11.52
C MET A 43 -13.47 1.67 12.23
N ARG A 44 -13.50 1.34 13.53
CA ARG A 44 -12.25 1.13 14.31
C ARG A 44 -11.34 0.09 13.71
N GLU A 45 -11.91 -1.04 13.30
CA GLU A 45 -11.15 -2.14 12.73
C GLU A 45 -10.56 -1.74 11.37
N CYS A 46 -11.37 -1.14 10.49
CA CYS A 46 -10.90 -0.59 9.22
C CYS A 46 -9.72 0.38 9.40
N ILE A 47 -9.82 1.33 10.35
CA ILE A 47 -8.74 2.28 10.66
C ILE A 47 -7.46 1.55 11.06
N GLN A 48 -7.55 0.60 12.00
CA GLN A 48 -6.38 -0.13 12.48
C GLN A 48 -5.71 -0.93 11.35
N ARG A 49 -6.50 -1.70 10.58
CA ARG A 49 -5.97 -2.50 9.48
C ARG A 49 -5.34 -1.65 8.38
N CYS A 50 -5.95 -0.49 8.08
CA CYS A 50 -5.40 0.47 7.12
C CYS A 50 -4.03 1.01 7.57
N LEU A 51 -3.89 1.39 8.84
CA LEU A 51 -2.62 1.93 9.35
C LEU A 51 -1.51 0.87 9.31
N ASP A 52 -1.81 -0.36 9.75
CA ASP A 52 -0.85 -1.47 9.69
C ASP A 52 -0.44 -1.76 8.24
N CYS A 53 -1.42 -1.83 7.33
CA CYS A 53 -1.16 -2.07 5.91
C CYS A 53 -0.32 -0.95 5.29
N ALA A 54 -0.58 0.31 5.64
CA ALA A 54 0.16 1.46 5.13
C ALA A 54 1.65 1.41 5.53
N ASP A 55 1.95 1.08 6.77
CA ASP A 55 3.33 0.99 7.27
C ASP A 55 4.09 -0.18 6.64
N ILE A 56 3.43 -1.34 6.53
CA ILE A 56 4.02 -2.53 5.90
C ILE A 56 4.30 -2.28 4.42
N CYS A 57 3.37 -1.66 3.69
CA CYS A 57 3.55 -1.33 2.28
C CYS A 57 4.74 -0.38 2.07
N GLN A 58 4.89 0.66 2.89
CA GLN A 58 6.05 1.56 2.85
C GLN A 58 7.36 0.83 3.10
N LEU A 59 7.37 -0.07 4.08
CA LEU A 59 8.55 -0.87 4.38
C LEU A 59 8.89 -1.81 3.22
N CYS A 60 7.90 -2.44 2.60
CA CYS A 60 8.09 -3.31 1.44
C CYS A 60 8.73 -2.56 0.27
N ALA A 61 8.19 -1.39 -0.10
CA ALA A 61 8.74 -0.57 -1.17
C ALA A 61 10.21 -0.16 -0.91
N ARG A 62 10.54 0.20 0.34
CA ARG A 62 11.91 0.59 0.73
C ARG A 62 12.87 -0.60 0.82
N THR A 63 12.35 -1.80 1.06
CA THR A 63 13.14 -3.04 1.10
C THR A 63 13.67 -3.37 -0.30
N GLU A 64 12.85 -3.19 -1.34
CA GLU A 64 13.25 -3.39 -2.73
C GLU A 64 14.32 -2.38 -3.16
N GLN A 65 14.11 -1.08 -2.86
CA GLN A 65 15.05 -0.01 -3.21
C GLN A 65 16.45 -0.23 -2.64
N LYS A 66 16.55 -0.92 -1.50
CA LYS A 66 17.81 -1.24 -0.83
C LYS A 66 18.35 -2.63 -1.21
N GLN A 67 17.70 -3.33 -2.14
CA GLN A 67 18.08 -4.67 -2.60
C GLN A 67 18.31 -5.63 -1.43
N SER A 68 17.39 -5.58 -0.46
CA SER A 68 17.52 -6.39 0.76
C SER A 68 17.40 -7.89 0.45
N PRO A 69 18.18 -8.75 1.14
CA PRO A 69 17.99 -10.21 1.03
C PRO A 69 16.64 -10.68 1.59
N PHE A 70 15.94 -9.84 2.37
CA PHE A 70 14.63 -10.16 2.97
C PHE A 70 13.44 -9.77 2.07
N MET A 71 13.67 -9.49 0.79
CA MET A 71 12.60 -9.00 -0.10
C MET A 71 11.48 -10.03 -0.26
N HIS A 72 11.82 -11.31 -0.34
CA HIS A 72 10.86 -12.40 -0.48
C HIS A 72 9.90 -12.45 0.72
N GLU A 73 10.43 -12.58 1.94
CA GLU A 73 9.62 -12.63 3.16
C GLU A 73 8.85 -11.33 3.40
N MET A 74 9.43 -10.19 3.01
CA MET A 74 8.74 -8.90 3.09
C MET A 74 7.53 -8.83 2.15
N CYS A 75 7.66 -9.30 0.91
CA CYS A 75 6.54 -9.39 -0.02
C CYS A 75 5.44 -10.34 0.46
N GLU A 76 5.80 -11.50 1.05
CA GLU A 76 4.82 -12.42 1.63
C GLU A 76 4.01 -11.76 2.76
N LEU A 77 4.70 -11.06 3.68
CA LEU A 77 4.06 -10.32 4.76
C LEU A 77 3.18 -9.18 4.21
N CYS A 78 3.69 -8.43 3.24
CA CYS A 78 2.97 -7.32 2.62
C CYS A 78 1.69 -7.81 1.93
N ALA A 79 1.74 -8.91 1.18
CA ALA A 79 0.56 -9.51 0.58
C ALA A 79 -0.47 -9.92 1.64
N LYS A 80 -0.03 -10.55 2.73
CA LYS A 80 -0.92 -10.94 3.84
C LYS A 80 -1.59 -9.72 4.49
N ALA A 81 -0.84 -8.65 4.75
CA ALA A 81 -1.37 -7.42 5.33
C ALA A 81 -2.37 -6.72 4.39
N CYS A 82 -2.07 -6.72 3.08
CA CYS A 82 -2.97 -6.20 2.06
C CYS A 82 -4.29 -6.98 1.99
N ASP A 83 -4.25 -8.32 1.97
CA ASP A 83 -5.47 -9.13 1.95
C ASP A 83 -6.33 -8.90 3.21
N TYR A 84 -5.68 -8.84 4.37
CA TYR A 84 -6.34 -8.56 5.64
C TYR A 84 -7.01 -7.19 5.68
N CYS A 85 -6.37 -6.16 5.11
CA CYS A 85 -6.96 -4.84 4.98
C CYS A 85 -8.09 -4.80 3.94
N ALA A 86 -7.90 -5.47 2.80
CA ALA A 86 -8.87 -5.50 1.72
C ALA A 86 -10.19 -6.17 2.11
N GLU A 87 -10.13 -7.22 2.93
CA GLU A 87 -11.31 -7.89 3.48
C GLU A 87 -12.17 -6.92 4.28
N GLU A 88 -11.55 -6.21 5.22
CA GLU A 88 -12.26 -5.26 6.08
C GLU A 88 -12.78 -4.04 5.31
N CYS A 89 -11.92 -3.38 4.52
CA CYS A 89 -12.34 -2.27 3.68
C CYS A 89 -13.47 -2.67 2.72
N GLY A 90 -13.49 -3.91 2.25
CA GLY A 90 -14.51 -4.44 1.35
C GLY A 90 -15.91 -4.56 1.96
N HIS A 91 -16.04 -4.56 3.29
CA HIS A 91 -17.33 -4.62 3.98
C HIS A 91 -18.08 -3.29 3.99
N HIS A 92 -17.36 -2.17 3.84
CA HIS A 92 -17.92 -0.81 3.93
C HIS A 92 -18.29 -0.28 2.55
N GLN A 93 -19.46 0.34 2.39
CA GLN A 93 -19.90 0.82 1.07
C GLN A 93 -19.31 2.18 0.66
N ASP A 94 -18.57 2.83 1.55
CA ASP A 94 -17.97 4.14 1.29
C ASP A 94 -16.93 4.06 0.18
N ASP A 95 -16.93 5.07 -0.69
CA ASP A 95 -16.03 5.13 -1.85
C ASP A 95 -14.55 5.03 -1.46
N HIS A 96 -14.17 5.62 -0.31
CA HIS A 96 -12.78 5.58 0.17
C HIS A 96 -12.37 4.17 0.62
N CYS A 97 -13.27 3.42 1.26
CA CYS A 97 -13.07 2.03 1.63
C CYS A 97 -12.96 1.12 0.40
N GLN A 98 -13.85 1.27 -0.58
CA GLN A 98 -13.83 0.45 -1.79
C GLN A 98 -12.55 0.66 -2.63
N GLN A 99 -12.12 1.92 -2.77
CA GLN A 99 -10.84 2.24 -3.43
C GLN A 99 -9.64 1.68 -2.66
N CYS A 100 -9.66 1.74 -1.33
CA CYS A 100 -8.62 1.15 -0.49
C CYS A 100 -8.56 -0.37 -0.68
N ALA A 101 -9.70 -1.05 -0.68
CA ALA A 101 -9.78 -2.49 -0.88
C ALA A 101 -9.23 -2.92 -2.25
N GLU A 102 -9.52 -2.17 -3.31
CA GLU A 102 -8.96 -2.42 -4.65
C GLU A 102 -7.44 -2.22 -4.68
N ALA A 103 -6.93 -1.13 -4.10
CA ALA A 103 -5.50 -0.87 -4.02
C ALA A 103 -4.76 -1.97 -3.25
N CYS A 104 -5.35 -2.44 -2.14
CA CYS A 104 -4.84 -3.55 -1.34
C CYS A 104 -4.77 -4.85 -2.16
N ARG A 105 -5.85 -5.24 -2.84
CA ARG A 105 -5.87 -6.45 -3.69
C ARG A 105 -4.80 -6.41 -4.78
N ARG A 106 -4.65 -5.27 -5.45
CA ARG A 106 -3.60 -5.08 -6.46
C ARG A 106 -2.20 -5.19 -5.86
N CYS A 107 -1.97 -4.59 -4.70
CA CYS A 107 -0.69 -4.67 -4.01
C CYS A 107 -0.35 -6.10 -3.57
N ALA A 108 -1.33 -6.84 -3.07
CA ALA A 108 -1.16 -8.26 -2.73
C ALA A 108 -0.76 -9.09 -3.95
N GLU A 109 -1.39 -8.85 -5.10
CA GLU A 109 -1.04 -9.55 -6.34
C GLU A 109 0.41 -9.29 -6.77
N GLU A 110 0.84 -8.03 -6.81
CA GLU A 110 2.21 -7.68 -7.20
C GLU A 110 3.26 -8.19 -6.21
N CYS A 111 2.96 -8.15 -4.90
CA CYS A 111 3.84 -8.73 -3.88
C CYS A 111 3.98 -10.25 -4.06
N ARG A 112 2.90 -10.96 -4.38
CA ARG A 112 2.95 -12.41 -4.64
C ARG A 112 3.77 -12.74 -5.88
N LYS A 113 3.75 -11.90 -6.93
CA LYS A 113 4.61 -12.07 -8.11
C LYS A 113 6.10 -11.93 -7.77
N MET A 114 6.44 -11.00 -6.87
CA MET A 114 7.82 -10.81 -6.41
C MET A 114 8.31 -11.91 -5.46
N ALA A 115 7.41 -12.54 -4.71
CA ALA A 115 7.73 -13.64 -3.81
C ALA A 115 7.69 -15.03 -4.48
N ALA A 116 7.31 -15.13 -5.75
CA ALA A 116 7.20 -16.42 -6.46
C ALA A 116 8.54 -16.99 -6.95
#